data_AF-A0A494SWG9-F1
#
_entry.id   AF-A0A494SWG9-F1
#
_cell.length_a   1.000
_cell.length_b   1.000
_cell.length_c   1.000
_cell.angle_alpha   90.00
_cell.angle_beta   90.00
_cell.angle_gamma   90.00
#
_symmetry.space_group_name_H-M   'P 1'
#
loop_
_entity.id
_entity.type
_entity.pdbx_description
1 polymer ?
#
loop_
_entity_poly.entity_id
_entity_poly.type
_entity_poly.pdbx_seq_one_letter_code
_entity_poly.pdbx_strand_id
1 'polypeptide(L)' 'MRDHVTDRFPRGDGPGDAVLTEFGVDRQGFVRRLREILLQNPPPRGLNDADVAALLAVCT' A
#
# COMPACT_ATOMS: atom_id res chain seq x y z
N MET A 1 -13.36 15.96 -22.83
CA MET A 1 -12.23 15.02 -22.61
C MET A 1 -12.59 14.24 -21.35
N ARG A 2 -12.94 12.95 -21.46
CA ARG A 2 -13.26 12.14 -20.28
C ARG A 2 -11.92 11.68 -19.70
N ASP A 3 -11.58 12.20 -18.52
CA ASP A 3 -10.50 11.66 -17.70
C ASP A 3 -10.81 10.19 -17.43
N HIS A 4 -10.10 9.30 -18.11
CA HIS A 4 -10.05 7.90 -17.72
C HIS A 4 -9.24 7.86 -16.43
N VAL A 5 -9.93 8.03 -15.29
CA VAL A 5 -9.40 7.56 -14.00
C VAL A 5 -9.13 6.08 -14.21
N THR A 6 -7.87 5.73 -14.41
CA THR A 6 -7.46 4.34 -14.39
C THR A 6 -7.75 3.85 -12.98
N ASP A 7 -8.85 3.10 -12.83
CA ASP A 7 -9.23 2.28 -11.68
C ASP A 7 -8.21 1.15 -11.43
N ARG A 8 -6.96 1.36 -11.83
CA ARG A 8 -5.86 0.44 -11.59
C ARG A 8 -5.10 0.96 -10.40
N PHE A 9 -5.18 0.16 -9.35
CA PHE A 9 -4.24 0.10 -8.26
C PHE A 9 -2.81 0.47 -8.73
N PRO A 10 -2.07 1.34 -8.00
CA PRO A 10 -0.80 1.87 -8.46
C PRO A 10 0.14 0.76 -8.92
N ARG A 11 0.63 0.86 -10.16
CA ARG A 11 1.65 -0.04 -10.75
C ARG A 11 3.08 0.44 -10.49
N GLY A 12 3.29 1.21 -9.43
CA GLY A 12 4.60 1.73 -9.07
C GLY A 12 5.27 0.85 -8.02
N ASP A 13 6.59 0.98 -7.89
CA ASP A 13 7.29 0.55 -6.69
C ASP A 13 6.71 1.28 -5.47
N GLY A 14 6.66 0.63 -4.31
CA GLY A 14 6.13 1.23 -3.08
C GLY A 14 6.90 2.51 -2.70
N PRO A 15 6.51 3.20 -1.61
CA PRO A 15 7.20 4.42 -1.21
C PRO A 15 8.71 4.18 -1.09
N GLY A 16 9.50 5.02 -1.76
CA GLY A 16 10.96 4.96 -1.70
C GLY A 16 11.47 5.34 -0.31
N ASP A 17 12.68 4.88 0.05
CA ASP A 17 13.26 5.12 1.39
C ASP A 17 13.45 6.61 1.70
N ALA A 18 13.71 7.44 0.70
CA ALA A 18 13.80 8.89 0.88
C ALA A 18 12.49 9.47 1.42
N VAL A 19 11.36 9.09 0.81
CA VAL A 19 10.02 9.52 1.23
C VAL A 19 9.74 9.01 2.64
N LEU A 20 10.01 7.74 2.93
CA LEU A 20 9.80 7.18 4.28
C LEU A 20 10.63 7.92 5.34
N THR A 21 11.89 8.23 5.03
CA THR A 21 12.80 8.95 5.91
C THR A 21 12.34 10.40 6.17
N GLU A 22 11.79 11.09 5.17
CA GLU A 22 11.20 12.43 5.35
C GLU A 22 10.06 12.44 6.38
N PHE A 23 9.30 11.34 6.48
CA PHE A 23 8.27 11.16 7.50
C PHE A 23 8.80 10.55 8.81
N GLY A 24 10.10 10.32 8.94
CA GLY A 24 10.71 9.67 10.10
C GLY A 24 10.29 8.20 10.27
N VAL A 25 9.91 7.54 9.17
CA VAL A 25 9.43 6.16 9.14
C VAL A 25 10.49 5.27 8.51
N ASP A 26 10.78 4.13 9.12
CA ASP A 26 11.61 3.11 8.51
C ASP A 26 10.76 2.13 7.67
N ARG A 27 11.34 1.53 6.63
CA ARG A 27 10.64 0.60 5.74
C ARG A 27 9.99 -0.58 6.47
N GLN A 28 10.67 -1.15 7.46
CA GLN A 28 10.15 -2.29 8.21
C GLN A 28 8.95 -1.87 9.07
N GLY A 29 9.02 -0.70 9.72
CA GLY A 29 7.93 -0.09 10.48
C GLY A 29 6.73 0.23 9.60
N PHE A 30 6.97 0.78 8.41
CA PHE A 30 5.94 1.04 7.41
C PHE A 30 5.21 -0.24 6.99
N VAL A 31 5.94 -1.25 6.51
CA VAL A 31 5.36 -2.53 6.05
C VAL A 31 4.62 -3.23 7.18
N ARG A 32 5.17 -3.22 8.41
CA ARG A 32 4.50 -3.79 9.58
C ARG A 32 3.15 -3.13 9.82
N ARG A 33 3.11 -1.79 9.84
CA ARG A 33 1.86 -1.05 10.10
C ARG A 33 0.85 -1.21 8.98
N LEU A 34 1.32 -1.23 7.73
CA LEU A 34 0.49 -1.50 6.56
C LEU A 34 -0.16 -2.88 6.68
N ARG A 35 0.61 -3.92 7.00
CA ARG A 35 0.09 -5.28 7.22
C ARG A 35 -0.93 -5.35 8.36
N GLU A 36 -0.68 -4.67 9.47
CA GLU A 36 -1.63 -4.58 10.58
C GLU A 36 -2.97 -3.99 10.12
N ILE A 37 -2.97 -2.93 9.32
CA ILE A 37 -4.20 -2.27 8.84
C ILE A 37 -4.94 -3.17 7.83
N LEU A 38 -4.21 -3.75 6.88
CA LEU A 38 -4.83 -4.55 5.82
C LEU A 38 -5.44 -5.86 6.33
N LEU A 39 -4.89 -6.43 7.42
CA LEU A 39 -5.36 -7.67 8.02
C LEU A 39 -6.27 -7.44 9.25
N GLN A 40 -6.75 -6.21 9.46
CA GLN A 40 -7.76 -5.93 10.49
C GLN A 40 -9.07 -6.69 10.22
N ASN A 41 -9.83 -6.95 11.29
CA ASN A 41 -11.18 -7.51 11.18
C ASN A 41 -12.19 -6.50 11.79
N PRO A 42 -13.10 -5.92 10.98
CA PRO A 42 -13.28 -6.19 9.55
C PRO A 42 -12.17 -5.58 8.67
N PRO A 43 -11.86 -6.20 7.52
CA PRO A 43 -10.86 -5.69 6.59
C PRO A 43 -11.31 -4.35 5.98
N PRO A 44 -10.38 -3.55 5.44
CA PRO A 44 -10.71 -2.33 4.73
C PRO A 44 -11.69 -2.61 3.58
N ARG A 45 -12.75 -1.81 3.48
CA ARG A 45 -13.74 -1.95 2.41
C ARG A 45 -13.07 -1.66 1.05
N GLY A 46 -13.42 -2.47 0.05
CA GLY A 46 -12.95 -2.27 -1.32
C GLY A 46 -11.58 -2.90 -1.63
N LEU A 47 -10.99 -3.65 -0.69
CA LEU A 47 -9.81 -4.48 -0.95
C LEU A 47 -10.19 -5.96 -0.82
N ASN A 48 -9.91 -6.74 -1.85
CA ASN A 48 -9.95 -8.20 -1.76
C ASN A 48 -8.56 -8.74 -1.36
N ASP A 49 -8.48 -10.05 -1.08
CA ASP A 49 -7.22 -10.68 -0.64
C ASP A 49 -6.08 -10.54 -1.66
N ALA A 50 -6.40 -10.49 -2.96
CA ALA A 50 -5.39 -10.29 -4.02
C ALA A 50 -4.86 -8.85 -4.03
N ASP A 51 -5.71 -7.86 -3.75
CA ASP A 51 -5.30 -6.45 -3.62
C ASP A 51 -4.37 -6.27 -2.41
N VAL A 52 -4.70 -6.93 -1.29
CA VAL A 52 -3.85 -6.96 -0.08
C VAL A 52 -2.49 -7.61 -0.38
N ALA A 53 -2.47 -8.73 -1.08
CA ALA A 53 -1.23 -9.41 -1.45
C ALA A 53 -0.35 -8.53 -2.37
N ALA A 54 -0.95 -7.88 -3.37
CA ALA A 54 -0.25 -6.98 -4.27
C ALA A 54 0.35 -5.77 -3.53
N LEU A 55 -0.41 -5.16 -2.62
CA LEU A 55 0.05 -4.06 -1.78
C LEU A 55 1.29 -4.41 -0.97
N LEU A 56 1.26 -5.57 -0.30
CA LEU A 56 2.37 -6.01 0.53
C LEU A 56 3.60 -6.31 -0.32
N ALA A 57 3.43 -6.97 -1.46
CA ALA A 57 4.54 -7.32 -2.35
C ALA A 57 5.28 -6.10 -2.91
N VAL A 58 4.58 -4.99 -3.13
CA VAL A 58 5.15 -3.74 -3.64
C VAL A 58 5.89 -2.94 -2.55
N CYS A 59 5.60 -3.22 -1.27
CA CYS A 59 6.19 -2.51 -0.13
C CYS A 59 7.34 -3.27 0.54
N THR A 60 7.42 -4.60 0.37
CA THR A 60 8.54 -5.47 0.80
C THR A 60 9.69 -5.46 -0.18
#